data_AF-A0A9P1HWM4-F1
#
_entry.id   AF-A0A9P1HWM4-F1
#
_cell.length_a   1.000
_cell.length_b   1.000
_cell.length_c   1.000
_cell.angle_alpha   90.00
_cell.angle_beta   90.00
_cell.angle_gamma   90.00
#
_symmetry.space_group_name_H-M   'P 1'
#
loop_
_entity.id
_entity.type
_entity.pdbx_description
1 polymer ?
#
loop_
_entity_poly.entity_id
_entity_poly.type
_entity_poly.pdbx_seq_one_letter_code
_entity_poly.pdbx_strand_id
1 'polypeptide(L)'
;MEVVEEQNLQTSVNTSERGIPKSGKWWKDTSVPKVFKNQSKSIKTSWQKKMEDKNKNKQVAMLQKDIRDKKAQEKLDRAQRAKEQEERRLANERKAEIVQVIKNTNKLKKIKKKHLRTIETRDTTNL
;
A
#
# COMPACT_ATOMS: atom_id res chain seq x y z
N MET A 1 23.32 -52.39 38.03
CA MET A 1 23.37 -51.03 38.62
C MET A 1 23.09 -50.07 37.48
N GLU A 2 21.90 -50.14 36.89
CA GLU A 2 20.56 -49.69 37.37
C GLU A 2 20.26 -48.35 36.70
N VAL A 3 19.41 -48.46 35.68
CA VAL A 3 18.91 -47.41 34.80
C VAL A 3 17.86 -46.64 35.60
N VAL A 4 18.11 -45.36 35.85
CA VAL A 4 17.16 -44.51 36.57
C VAL A 4 16.05 -44.12 35.58
N GLU A 5 14.93 -44.82 35.67
CA GLU A 5 13.66 -44.45 35.04
C GLU A 5 13.17 -43.12 35.59
N GLU A 6 13.22 -42.06 34.78
CA GLU A 6 12.49 -40.83 35.07
C GLU A 6 10.99 -41.09 34.85
N GLN A 7 10.29 -41.32 35.97
CA GLN A 7 8.85 -41.42 36.05
C GLN A 7 8.24 -40.07 35.62
N ASN A 8 7.64 -40.04 34.43
CA ASN A 8 6.85 -38.94 33.91
C ASN A 8 5.57 -38.78 34.75
N LEU A 9 5.64 -37.92 35.77
CA LEU A 9 4.48 -37.56 36.59
C LEU A 9 3.48 -36.76 35.76
N GLN A 10 2.48 -37.44 35.21
CA GLN A 10 1.26 -36.82 34.72
C GLN A 10 0.58 -36.08 35.88
N THR A 11 0.76 -34.76 35.94
CA THR A 11 -0.08 -33.89 36.78
C THR A 11 -1.52 -34.02 36.29
N SER A 12 -2.34 -34.75 37.06
CA SER A 12 -3.77 -34.79 36.91
C SER A 12 -4.33 -33.39 37.19
N VAL A 13 -4.68 -32.69 36.12
CA VAL A 13 -5.50 -31.49 36.23
C VAL A 13 -6.88 -31.96 36.69
N ASN A 14 -7.14 -31.82 37.99
CA ASN A 14 -8.49 -31.89 38.53
C ASN A 14 -9.32 -30.74 37.95
N THR A 15 -9.83 -30.92 36.74
CA THR A 15 -10.92 -30.10 36.20
C THR A 15 -12.19 -30.55 36.91
N SER A 16 -12.54 -29.81 37.95
CA SER A 16 -13.83 -29.84 38.66
C SER A 16 -15.01 -30.10 37.71
N GLU A 17 -15.55 -31.32 37.72
CA GLU A 17 -16.97 -31.75 37.73
C GLU A 17 -18.04 -30.96 36.93
N ARG A 18 -17.70 -30.18 35.90
CA ARG A 18 -18.69 -29.44 35.10
C ARG A 18 -18.72 -29.98 33.67
N GLY A 19 -19.91 -30.45 33.26
CA GLY A 19 -20.18 -30.86 31.88
C GLY A 19 -20.34 -29.68 30.93
N ILE A 20 -20.48 -29.99 29.64
CA ILE A 20 -20.73 -29.02 28.55
C ILE A 20 -22.03 -28.24 28.87
N PRO A 21 -22.05 -26.90 28.72
CA PRO A 21 -23.27 -26.13 28.95
C PRO A 21 -24.39 -26.58 27.99
N LYS A 22 -25.58 -26.87 28.52
CA LYS A 22 -26.74 -27.38 27.78
C LYS A 22 -27.07 -26.59 26.50
N SER A 23 -26.77 -25.29 26.47
CA SER A 23 -27.05 -24.42 25.32
C SER A 23 -25.94 -24.37 24.25
N GLY A 24 -24.80 -25.02 24.44
CA GLY A 24 -23.67 -25.04 23.47
C GLY A 24 -23.09 -23.66 23.14
N LYS A 25 -23.40 -22.64 23.94
CA LYS A 25 -23.00 -21.25 23.71
C LYS A 25 -21.63 -21.02 24.31
N TRP A 26 -20.66 -20.71 23.46
CA TRP A 26 -19.24 -20.54 23.80
C TRP A 26 -18.96 -19.52 24.93
N TRP A 27 -19.82 -18.52 25.13
CA TRP A 27 -19.66 -17.54 26.21
C TRP A 27 -20.07 -18.07 27.60
N LYS A 28 -20.67 -19.26 27.68
CA LYS A 28 -20.98 -19.92 28.95
C LYS A 28 -19.89 -20.89 29.40
N ASP A 29 -18.87 -21.11 28.57
CA ASP A 29 -17.68 -21.81 29.03
C ASP A 29 -17.02 -20.98 30.12
N THR A 30 -16.72 -21.63 31.25
CA THR A 30 -15.97 -20.99 32.32
C THR A 30 -14.58 -20.68 31.78
N SER A 31 -14.36 -19.41 31.43
CA SER A 31 -13.03 -18.93 31.05
C SER A 31 -12.05 -19.34 32.14
N VAL A 32 -10.95 -20.00 31.76
CA VAL A 32 -9.88 -20.31 32.70
C VAL A 32 -9.53 -19.04 33.48
N PRO A 33 -9.48 -19.08 34.82
CA PRO A 33 -9.08 -17.91 35.59
C PRO A 33 -7.73 -17.48 35.04
N LYS A 34 -7.63 -16.22 34.57
CA LYS A 34 -6.37 -15.66 34.06
C LYS A 34 -5.34 -15.84 35.16
N VAL A 35 -4.39 -16.75 34.94
CA VAL A 35 -3.19 -16.83 35.77
C VAL A 35 -2.57 -15.44 35.66
N PHE A 36 -2.59 -14.66 36.75
CA PHE A 36 -1.99 -13.35 36.78
C PHE A 36 -0.56 -13.54 36.29
N LYS A 37 -0.23 -13.05 35.07
CA LYS A 37 1.14 -13.05 34.58
C LYS A 37 1.97 -12.42 35.69
N ASN A 38 2.89 -13.18 36.28
CA ASN A 38 3.87 -12.67 37.21
C ASN A 38 4.39 -11.36 36.62
N GLN A 39 4.01 -10.24 37.24
CA GLN A 39 4.47 -8.91 36.86
C GLN A 39 5.95 -8.88 37.24
N SER A 40 6.80 -9.52 36.44
CA SER A 40 8.23 -9.47 36.63
C SER A 40 8.59 -7.99 36.65
N LYS A 41 9.27 -7.55 37.72
CA LYS A 41 9.78 -6.18 37.82
C LYS A 41 10.49 -5.88 36.50
N SER A 42 10.10 -4.81 35.80
CA SER A 42 10.79 -4.42 34.57
C SER A 42 12.27 -4.26 34.91
N ILE A 43 13.16 -4.87 34.11
CA ILE A 43 14.59 -4.70 34.28
C ILE A 43 14.86 -3.22 34.06
N LYS A 44 15.17 -2.50 35.14
CA LYS A 44 15.47 -1.07 35.08
C LYS A 44 16.78 -0.92 34.29
N THR A 45 16.68 -0.47 33.05
CA THR A 45 17.86 -0.17 32.24
C THR A 45 18.57 1.07 32.78
N SER A 46 19.89 1.06 32.72
CA SER A 46 20.71 2.23 33.06
C SER A 46 20.39 3.40 32.12
N TRP A 47 20.62 4.62 32.60
CA TRP A 47 20.41 5.83 31.82
C TRP A 47 21.19 5.85 30.50
N GLN A 48 22.45 5.37 30.55
CA GLN A 48 23.30 5.25 29.38
C GLN A 48 22.65 4.39 28.29
N LYS A 49 22.12 3.22 28.66
CA LYS A 49 21.44 2.34 27.70
C LYS A 49 20.22 3.00 27.06
N LYS A 50 19.45 3.78 27.85
CA LYS A 50 18.32 4.56 27.32
C LYS A 50 18.75 5.62 26.32
N MET A 51 19.89 6.28 26.57
CA MET A 51 20.43 7.28 25.65
C MET A 51 20.97 6.65 24.36
N GLU A 52 21.63 5.51 24.45
CA GLU A 52 22.05 4.73 23.27
C GLU A 52 20.85 4.31 22.42
N ASP A 53 19.80 3.79 23.05
CA ASP A 53 18.59 3.36 22.33
C ASP A 53 17.85 4.55 21.69
N LYS A 54 17.81 5.71 22.38
CA LYS A 54 17.28 6.95 21.80
C LYS A 54 18.09 7.38 20.57
N ASN A 55 19.41 7.30 20.63
CA ASN A 55 20.28 7.66 19.52
C ASN A 55 20.10 6.71 18.33
N LYS A 56 20.02 5.40 18.58
CA LYS A 56 19.73 4.39 17.54
C LYS A 56 18.38 4.65 16.88
N ASN A 57 17.33 4.90 17.68
CA ASN A 57 16.00 5.21 17.15
C ASN A 57 15.99 6.47 16.30
N LYS A 58 16.74 7.52 16.70
CA LYS A 58 16.90 8.74 15.92
C LYS A 58 17.58 8.46 14.57
N GLN A 59 18.64 7.66 14.56
CA GLN A 59 19.34 7.28 13.33
C GLN A 59 18.43 6.46 12.39
N VAL A 60 17.69 5.49 12.92
CA VAL A 60 16.73 4.69 12.16
C VAL A 60 15.62 5.58 11.57
N ALA A 61 15.09 6.52 12.35
CA ALA A 61 14.06 7.44 11.87
C ALA A 61 14.56 8.35 10.73
N MET A 62 15.80 8.82 10.81
CA MET A 62 16.43 9.60 9.73
C MET A 62 16.57 8.75 8.45
N LEU A 63 17.09 7.53 8.56
CA LEU A 63 17.22 6.64 7.41
C LEU A 63 15.87 6.29 6.77
N GLN A 64 14.84 6.03 7.59
CA GLN A 64 13.49 5.77 7.12
C GLN A 64 12.90 6.97 6.37
N LYS A 65 13.17 8.19 6.85
CA LYS A 65 12.76 9.42 6.18
C LYS A 65 13.46 9.55 4.83
N ASP A 66 14.78 9.38 4.79
CA ASP A 66 15.56 9.48 3.54
C ASP A 66 15.09 8.47 2.48
N ILE A 67 14.76 7.24 2.90
CA ILE A 67 14.20 6.21 2.00
C ILE A 67 12.83 6.63 1.46
N ARG A 68 11.96 7.20 2.31
CA ARG A 68 10.64 7.67 1.90
C ARG A 68 10.75 8.83 0.92
N ASP A 69 11.61 9.79 1.22
CA ASP A 69 11.81 10.99 0.42
C ASP A 69 12.38 10.65 -0.96
N LYS A 70 13.36 9.73 -1.03
CA LYS A 70 13.88 9.19 -2.31
C LYS A 70 12.79 8.54 -3.15
N LYS A 71 11.97 7.66 -2.57
CA LYS A 71 10.85 7.01 -3.27
C LYS A 71 9.81 8.02 -3.76
N ALA A 72 9.53 9.05 -2.98
CA ALA A 72 8.62 10.11 -3.37
C ALA A 72 9.17 10.92 -4.55
N GLN A 73 10.44 11.29 -4.50
CA GLN A 73 11.12 12.01 -5.58
C GLN A 73 11.11 11.20 -6.88
N GLU A 74 11.49 9.93 -6.84
CA GLU A 74 11.48 9.05 -8.01
C GLU A 74 10.09 8.95 -8.67
N LYS A 75 9.02 8.94 -7.85
CA LYS A 75 7.64 8.91 -8.35
C LYS A 75 7.26 10.23 -9.02
N LEU A 76 7.66 11.37 -8.44
CA LEU A 76 7.41 12.68 -9.01
C LEU A 76 8.16 12.85 -10.33
N ASP A 77 9.44 12.49 -10.39
CA ASP A 77 10.26 12.57 -11.60
C ASP A 77 9.72 11.67 -12.71
N ARG A 78 9.21 10.48 -12.37
CA ARG A 78 8.54 9.59 -13.32
C ARG A 78 7.24 10.19 -13.85
N ALA A 79 6.43 10.80 -12.98
CA ALA A 79 5.19 11.44 -13.38
C ALA A 79 5.44 12.67 -14.26
N GLN A 80 6.47 13.47 -13.96
CA GLN A 80 6.89 14.61 -14.77
C GLN A 80 7.35 14.16 -16.16
N ARG A 81 8.23 13.14 -16.24
CA ARG A 81 8.64 12.57 -17.54
C ARG A 81 7.47 12.04 -18.35
N ALA A 82 6.50 11.37 -17.70
CA ALA A 82 5.32 10.87 -18.39
C ALA A 82 4.46 12.01 -18.96
N LYS A 83 4.27 13.10 -18.21
CA LYS A 83 3.56 14.29 -18.68
C LYS A 83 4.27 14.95 -19.86
N GLU A 84 5.58 15.16 -19.76
CA GLU A 84 6.37 15.73 -20.85
C GLU A 84 6.32 14.87 -22.12
N GLN A 85 6.41 13.54 -21.96
CA GLN A 85 6.29 12.61 -23.08
C GLN A 85 4.90 12.66 -23.72
N GLU A 86 3.84 12.77 -22.91
CA GLU A 86 2.47 12.93 -23.38
C GLU A 86 2.27 14.23 -24.16
N GLU A 87 2.76 15.34 -23.63
CA GLU A 87 2.72 16.64 -24.28
C GLU A 87 3.48 16.63 -25.61
N ARG A 88 4.67 16.00 -25.63
CA ARG A 88 5.44 15.82 -26.85
C ARG A 88 4.72 14.93 -27.86
N ARG A 89 4.05 13.86 -27.40
CA ARG A 89 3.25 12.98 -28.28
C ARG A 89 2.10 13.75 -28.91
N LEU A 90 1.35 14.52 -28.11
CA LEU A 90 0.25 15.34 -28.58
C LEU A 90 0.71 16.43 -29.56
N ALA A 91 1.85 17.08 -29.27
CA ALA A 91 2.44 18.07 -30.17
C ALA A 91 2.91 17.43 -31.48
N ASN A 92 3.52 16.24 -31.43
CA ASN A 92 3.94 15.51 -32.61
C ASN A 92 2.75 15.00 -33.42
N GLU A 93 1.68 14.55 -32.78
CA GLU A 93 0.43 14.15 -33.43
C GLU A 93 -0.20 15.33 -34.17
N ARG A 94 -0.31 16.50 -33.52
CA ARG A 94 -0.76 17.73 -34.17
C ARG A 94 0.13 18.17 -35.33
N LYS A 95 1.45 18.02 -35.22
CA LYS A 95 2.41 18.35 -36.29
C LYS A 95 2.40 17.33 -37.44
N ALA A 96 2.19 16.06 -37.13
CA ALA A 96 2.12 14.98 -38.11
C ALA A 96 0.79 14.97 -38.88
N GLU A 97 -0.23 15.64 -38.34
CA GLU A 97 -1.51 15.82 -39.01
C GLU A 97 -1.35 16.73 -40.23
N ILE A 98 -1.24 16.13 -41.41
CA ILE A 98 -1.20 16.84 -42.69
C ILE A 98 -2.63 17.27 -43.03
N VAL A 99 -2.97 18.51 -42.70
CA VAL A 99 -4.29 19.10 -42.98
C VAL A 99 -4.34 19.84 -44.31
N GLN A 100 -5.46 19.71 -45.02
CA GLN A 100 -5.76 20.53 -46.20
C GLN A 100 -6.61 21.73 -45.78
N VAL A 101 -6.07 22.94 -45.93
CA VAL A 101 -6.80 24.17 -45.58
C VAL A 101 -7.93 24.44 -46.59
N ILE A 102 -9.17 24.36 -46.12
CA ILE A 102 -10.36 24.61 -46.96
C ILE A 102 -10.69 26.10 -46.94
N LYS A 103 -10.24 26.83 -47.97
CA LYS A 103 -10.50 28.28 -48.10
C LYS A 103 -11.97 28.64 -48.38
N ASN A 104 -12.74 27.75 -49.02
CA ASN A 104 -14.14 28.00 -49.39
C ASN A 104 -15.05 26.88 -48.87
N THR A 105 -15.84 27.20 -47.85
CA THR A 105 -16.73 26.26 -47.14
C THR A 105 -17.96 25.86 -47.95
N ASN A 106 -18.36 26.65 -48.96
CA ASN A 106 -19.49 26.30 -49.82
C ASN A 106 -19.23 25.03 -50.65
N LYS A 107 -17.95 24.64 -50.82
CA LYS A 107 -17.59 23.38 -51.49
C LYS A 107 -18.02 22.16 -50.66
N LEU A 108 -17.93 22.21 -49.33
CA LEU A 108 -18.35 21.11 -48.44
C LEU A 108 -19.86 20.87 -48.53
N LYS A 109 -20.65 21.95 -48.69
CA LYS A 109 -22.11 21.87 -48.83
C LYS A 109 -22.56 21.18 -50.12
N LYS A 110 -21.68 21.07 -51.12
CA LYS A 110 -21.96 20.39 -52.40
C LYS A 110 -21.62 18.90 -52.39
N ILE A 111 -20.90 18.41 -51.36
CA ILE A 111 -20.47 17.02 -51.25
C ILE A 111 -21.61 16.15 -50.70
N LYS A 112 -21.69 14.89 -51.15
CA LYS A 112 -22.66 13.93 -50.64
C LYS A 112 -22.43 13.65 -49.14
N LYS A 113 -23.52 13.62 -48.37
CA LYS A 113 -23.52 13.45 -46.91
C LYS A 113 -22.71 12.26 -46.38
N LYS A 114 -22.55 11.18 -47.17
CA LYS A 114 -21.72 10.02 -46.80
C LYS A 114 -20.23 10.36 -46.67
N HIS A 115 -19.70 11.23 -47.55
CA HIS A 115 -18.28 11.60 -47.53
C HIS A 115 -17.99 12.63 -46.44
N LEU A 116 -18.95 13.50 -46.13
CA LEU A 116 -18.86 14.44 -45.01
C LEU A 116 -18.74 13.74 -43.64
N ARG A 117 -19.25 12.50 -43.51
CA ARG A 117 -19.12 11.71 -42.28
C ARG A 117 -17.71 11.16 -42.04
N THR A 118 -16.89 11.06 -43.09
CA THR A 118 -15.52 10.53 -43.01
C THR A 118 -14.49 11.64 -42.80
N ILE A 119 -14.85 12.90 -43.10
CA ILE A 119 -13.94 14.04 -42.98
C ILE A 119 -13.88 14.47 -41.52
N GLU A 120 -12.70 14.39 -40.92
CA GLU A 120 -12.40 15.08 -39.67
C GLU A 120 -11.96 16.50 -39.96
N THR A 121 -12.52 17.46 -39.23
CA THR A 121 -12.18 18.87 -39.35
C THR A 121 -11.35 19.30 -38.15
N ARG A 122 -10.22 19.96 -38.40
CA ARG A 122 -9.35 20.51 -37.36
C ARG A 122 -9.27 22.01 -37.53
N ASP A 123 -9.28 22.70 -36.40
CA ASP A 123 -9.12 24.14 -36.38
C ASP A 123 -7.64 24.50 -36.53
N THR A 124 -7.33 25.33 -37.52
CA THR A 124 -5.99 25.84 -37.81
C THR A 124 -5.88 27.34 -37.55
N THR A 125 -6.95 27.97 -37.07
CA THR A 125 -7.00 29.43 -36.84
C THR A 125 -6.33 29.88 -35.54
N ASN A 126 -6.09 28.95 -34.60
CA ASN A 126 -5.51 29.19 -33.29
C ASN A 126 -4.01 28.80 -33.19
N LEU A 127 -3.30 28.70 -34.32
CA LEU A 127 -1.85 28.48 -34.35
C LEU A 127 -1.06 29.73 -33.92
#